data_AF-A0AAE0VT33-F1
#
_entry.id   AF-A0AAE0VT33-F1
#
_cell.length_a   1.000
_cell.length_b   1.000
_cell.length_c   1.000
_cell.angle_alpha   90.00
_cell.angle_beta   90.00
_cell.angle_gamma   90.00
#
_symmetry.space_group_name_H-M   'P 1'
#
loop_
_entity.id
_entity.type
_entity.pdbx_description
1 polymer ?
#
loop_
_entity_poly.entity_id
_entity_poly.type
_entity_poly.pdbx_seq_one_letter_code
_entity_poly.pdbx_strand_id
1 'polypeptide(L)'
;MIEVCTSLPRSVFLAGETIQCYITCTNTNQSQDGVDSLSWASVQIHCQCSVSESRVHLIRTHQLSAEEVSSSSSDTSFAPSKGERGLTVLGTKPKILFCDLKLEPGESKTYIYEESLPVEAPPSFRGQAVKYSYKVTIGTQKLNEPTKLLRIPFRVLVLYGLNDLSVYTDNGEVTPTNPFLKTQQKENTVLDIAMQVLATITARKAPHSYNITNARGKVAKFILFKQAYKLGEDIIGIFDFKDGTVQCVQYSVTLQSEEQISEECRKKPNQGTAITSYVRHQETCLHTEKSYISIPVPLTATPGFITDIVCQRWRLHFEFITTCEPIREPEKPTKPDQSTTWRGPATLNVETMVWDLPIKIFPSNPLHASSVTLIKTTNSIRI
;
A
#
# COMPACT_ATOMS: atom_id res chain seq x y z
N MET A 1 -8.35 27.35 -28.45
CA MET A 1 -8.28 27.05 -27.03
C MET A 1 -7.36 25.85 -26.91
N ILE A 2 -6.34 25.92 -26.06
CA ILE A 2 -5.38 24.82 -25.95
C ILE A 2 -5.83 23.87 -24.84
N GLU A 3 -6.05 22.61 -25.19
CA GLU A 3 -6.26 21.54 -24.23
C GLU A 3 -4.93 20.85 -23.96
N VAL A 4 -4.53 20.81 -22.68
CA VAL A 4 -3.36 20.08 -22.23
C VAL A 4 -3.85 18.78 -21.59
N CYS A 5 -3.55 17.67 -22.25
CA CYS A 5 -3.85 16.32 -21.82
C CYS A 5 -2.58 15.67 -21.27
N THR A 6 -2.72 14.91 -20.21
CA THR A 6 -1.62 14.17 -19.60
C THR A 6 -2.01 12.72 -19.40
N SER A 7 -1.07 11.82 -19.62
CA SER A 7 -1.27 10.38 -19.53
C SER A 7 -0.07 9.70 -18.87
N LEU A 8 -0.34 8.87 -17.86
CA LEU A 8 0.60 7.95 -17.27
C LEU A 8 0.32 6.53 -17.79
N PRO A 9 1.34 5.72 -18.11
CA PRO A 9 1.15 4.36 -18.60
C PRO A 9 0.53 3.44 -17.53
N ARG A 10 0.75 3.75 -16.25
CA ARG A 10 0.22 3.00 -15.10
C ARG A 10 -0.03 3.94 -13.93
N SER A 11 -0.79 3.46 -12.95
CA SER A 11 -1.16 4.23 -11.75
C SER A 11 -0.29 3.90 -10.53
N VAL A 12 0.43 2.78 -10.55
CA VAL A 12 1.27 2.32 -9.42
C VAL A 12 2.71 2.09 -9.89
N PHE A 13 3.67 2.60 -9.11
CA PHE A 13 5.10 2.57 -9.39
C PHE A 13 5.86 2.05 -8.16
N LEU A 14 7.04 1.46 -8.36
CA LEU A 14 7.96 1.15 -7.27
C LEU A 14 8.92 2.32 -7.02
N ALA A 15 9.31 2.58 -5.78
CA ALA A 15 10.41 3.50 -5.47
C ALA A 15 11.72 3.00 -6.12
N GLY A 16 12.51 3.91 -6.70
CA GLY A 16 13.66 3.57 -7.55
C GLY A 16 13.35 3.42 -9.03
N GLU A 17 12.08 3.30 -9.42
CA GLU A 17 11.69 3.11 -10.81
C GLU A 17 11.54 4.44 -11.56
N THR A 18 11.77 4.39 -12.87
CA THR A 18 11.59 5.55 -13.76
C THR A 18 10.13 5.71 -14.16
N ILE A 19 9.61 6.93 -13.97
CA ILE A 19 8.26 7.33 -14.35
C ILE A 19 8.33 8.05 -15.69
N GLN A 20 7.55 7.56 -16.64
CA GLN A 20 7.31 8.22 -17.91
C GLN A 20 5.90 8.80 -17.94
N CYS A 21 5.76 10.08 -18.25
CA CYS A 21 4.48 10.77 -18.40
C CYS A 21 4.43 11.41 -19.79
N TYR A 22 3.32 11.22 -20.49
CA TYR A 22 3.05 11.80 -21.80
C TYR A 22 2.18 13.04 -21.62
N ILE A 23 2.63 14.18 -22.16
CA ILE A 23 1.93 15.45 -22.10
C ILE A 23 1.63 15.89 -23.52
N THR A 24 0.36 15.89 -23.90
CA THR A 24 -0.11 16.29 -25.23
C THR A 24 -0.82 17.64 -25.13
N CYS A 25 -0.31 18.63 -25.85
CA CYS A 25 -0.97 19.93 -26.01
C CYS A 25 -1.66 19.96 -27.37
N THR A 26 -2.97 20.19 -27.40
CA THR A 26 -3.78 20.21 -28.62
C THR A 26 -4.54 21.51 -28.75
N ASN A 27 -4.45 22.18 -29.89
CA ASN A 27 -5.30 23.32 -30.18
C ASN A 27 -6.67 22.83 -30.69
N THR A 28 -7.71 23.07 -29.89
CA THR A 28 -9.09 22.64 -30.18
C THR A 28 -9.90 23.65 -30.99
N ASN A 29 -9.30 24.77 -31.40
CA ASN A 29 -9.99 25.73 -32.28
C ASN A 29 -10.24 25.13 -33.66
N GLN A 30 -11.42 25.39 -34.22
CA GLN A 30 -11.80 25.05 -35.59
C GLN A 30 -11.69 26.24 -36.56
N SER A 31 -11.40 27.45 -36.04
CA SER A 31 -11.22 28.67 -36.82
C SER A 31 -9.80 28.75 -37.39
N GLN A 32 -9.66 28.91 -38.71
CA GLN A 32 -8.39 28.89 -39.44
C GLN A 32 -7.39 30.01 -39.07
N ASP A 33 -7.84 31.08 -38.39
CA ASP A 33 -7.01 32.26 -38.06
C ASP A 33 -6.51 32.31 -36.59
N GLY A 34 -6.76 31.27 -35.79
CA GLY A 34 -6.47 31.28 -34.35
C GLY A 34 -5.22 30.50 -33.97
N VAL A 35 -4.03 31.07 -34.16
CA VAL A 35 -2.79 30.55 -33.54
C VAL A 35 -2.84 30.87 -32.05
N ASP A 36 -2.97 29.84 -31.22
CA ASP A 36 -2.86 29.98 -29.78
C ASP A 36 -1.43 29.68 -29.32
N SER A 37 -0.98 30.39 -28.29
CA SER A 37 0.35 30.24 -27.72
C SER A 37 0.32 29.97 -26.22
N LEU A 38 1.19 29.07 -25.77
CA LEU A 38 1.53 28.85 -24.36
C LEU A 38 2.92 29.39 -24.10
N SER A 39 3.07 30.24 -23.08
CA SER A 39 4.33 30.90 -22.76
C SER A 39 5.37 29.92 -22.23
N TRP A 40 4.96 28.98 -21.38
CA TRP A 40 5.84 27.93 -20.86
C TRP A 40 5.02 26.78 -20.27
N ALA A 41 5.65 25.60 -20.16
CA ALA A 41 5.16 24.52 -19.34
C ALA A 41 6.31 23.85 -18.57
N SER A 42 6.07 23.52 -17.30
CA SER A 42 7.01 22.84 -16.41
C SER A 42 6.33 21.66 -15.71
N VAL A 43 7.08 20.59 -15.46
CA VAL A 43 6.60 19.38 -14.80
C VAL A 43 7.46 19.05 -13.60
N GLN A 44 6.82 18.58 -12.55
CA GLN A 44 7.49 18.10 -11.35
C GLN A 44 6.71 16.96 -10.71
N ILE A 45 7.44 16.01 -10.12
CA ILE A 45 6.89 15.00 -9.23
C ILE A 45 7.08 15.47 -7.80
N HIS A 46 6.02 15.38 -7.00
CA HIS A 46 6.11 15.68 -5.59
C HIS A 46 5.26 14.76 -4.73
N CYS A 47 5.72 14.55 -3.49
CA CYS A 47 5.01 13.85 -2.43
C CYS A 47 4.61 14.82 -1.33
N GLN A 48 3.35 14.80 -0.97
CA GLN A 48 2.82 15.60 0.14
C GLN A 48 2.47 14.72 1.31
N CYS A 49 2.96 15.11 2.48
CA CYS A 49 2.56 14.56 3.75
C CYS A 49 1.55 15.50 4.42
N SER A 50 0.28 15.11 4.38
CA SER A 50 -0.75 15.75 5.20
C SER A 50 -0.81 15.04 6.54
N VAL A 51 -0.77 15.80 7.63
CA VAL A 51 -0.71 15.27 8.98
C VAL A 51 -1.97 15.69 9.76
N SER A 52 -2.50 14.78 10.59
CA SER A 52 -3.65 15.06 11.44
C SER A 52 -3.24 15.88 12.66
N GLU A 53 -3.63 17.15 12.70
CA GLU A 53 -3.33 18.09 13.79
C GLU A 53 -3.87 17.63 15.15
N SER A 54 -4.88 16.75 15.16
CA SER A 54 -5.46 16.19 16.38
C SER A 54 -4.57 15.13 17.02
N ARG A 55 -3.72 14.47 16.23
CA ARG A 55 -2.99 13.25 16.60
C ARG A 55 -1.49 13.41 16.59
N VAL A 56 -0.96 14.31 15.77
CA VAL A 56 0.47 14.42 15.53
C VAL A 56 0.92 15.85 15.81
N HIS A 57 2.05 15.96 16.49
CA HIS A 57 2.78 17.20 16.67
C HIS A 57 4.05 17.11 15.83
N LEU A 58 4.13 17.89 14.75
CA LEU A 58 5.33 17.98 13.94
C LEU A 58 6.30 18.97 14.58
N ILE A 59 7.50 18.49 14.89
CA ILE A 59 8.64 19.37 15.12
C ILE A 59 8.95 20.00 13.76
N ARG A 60 8.82 21.32 13.64
CA ARG A 60 9.06 22.04 12.38
C ARG A 60 10.55 22.03 12.06
N THR A 61 11.05 20.94 11.48
CA THR A 61 12.41 20.87 10.95
C THR A 61 12.40 21.27 9.47
N HIS A 62 12.76 22.54 9.22
CA HIS A 62 13.30 23.12 7.98
C HIS A 62 12.58 23.01 6.62
N GLN A 63 11.45 22.32 6.48
CA GLN A 63 10.70 22.31 5.21
C GLN A 63 9.46 23.21 5.32
N LEU A 64 9.38 24.24 4.47
CA LEU A 64 8.23 25.14 4.38
C LEU A 64 6.97 24.35 4.05
N SER A 65 5.89 24.63 4.76
CA SER A 65 4.57 24.08 4.43
C SER A 65 4.16 24.50 3.01
N ALA A 66 3.35 23.68 2.34
CA ALA A 66 2.82 24.04 1.02
C ALA A 66 2.07 25.38 1.03
N GLU A 67 1.49 25.75 2.18
CA GLU A 67 0.80 27.01 2.44
C GLU A 67 1.79 28.19 2.50
N GLU A 68 2.92 28.05 3.18
CA GLU A 68 3.98 29.08 3.22
C GLU A 68 4.59 29.29 1.83
N VAL A 69 4.84 28.22 1.06
CA VAL A 69 5.31 28.33 -0.34
C VAL A 69 4.27 29.05 -1.20
N SER A 70 2.98 28.75 -1.03
CA SER A 70 1.89 29.38 -1.80
C SER A 70 1.72 30.88 -1.52
N SER A 71 2.10 31.34 -0.32
CA SER A 71 2.04 32.77 0.07
C SER A 71 3.19 33.61 -0.49
N SER A 72 4.31 32.96 -0.86
CA SER A 72 5.53 33.60 -1.36
C SER A 72 5.70 33.55 -2.88
N SER A 73 4.96 32.67 -3.56
CA SER A 73 5.06 32.47 -5.02
C SER A 73 4.19 33.45 -5.79
N SER A 74 4.74 34.14 -6.80
CA SER A 74 3.96 34.96 -7.72
C SER A 74 2.95 34.12 -8.50
N ASP A 75 1.82 34.70 -8.89
CA ASP A 75 0.74 34.02 -9.66
C ASP A 75 1.17 33.48 -11.03
N THR A 76 2.35 33.90 -11.49
CA THR A 76 2.97 33.54 -12.76
C THR A 76 4.13 32.56 -12.62
N SER A 77 4.50 32.18 -11.39
CA SER A 77 5.58 31.23 -11.12
C SER A 77 5.08 29.79 -11.01
N PHE A 78 5.94 28.83 -11.37
CA PHE A 78 5.62 27.43 -11.18
C PHE A 78 5.66 27.04 -9.70
N ALA A 79 4.48 26.99 -9.08
CA ALA A 79 4.30 26.56 -7.69
C ALA A 79 3.51 25.22 -7.65
N PRO A 80 4.19 24.06 -7.72
CA PRO A 80 3.55 22.74 -7.86
C PRO A 80 2.58 22.42 -6.69
N SER A 81 2.94 22.87 -5.49
CA SER A 81 2.22 22.63 -4.23
C SER A 81 1.12 23.65 -3.95
N LYS A 82 0.89 24.65 -4.82
CA LYS A 82 -0.08 25.74 -4.59
C LYS A 82 -1.50 25.18 -4.37
N GLY A 83 -2.10 25.51 -3.23
CA GLY A 83 -3.45 25.06 -2.87
C GLY A 83 -3.55 23.60 -2.40
N GLU A 84 -2.43 22.97 -2.06
CA GLU A 84 -2.42 21.65 -1.44
C GLU A 84 -2.08 21.73 0.05
N ARG A 85 -2.60 20.79 0.84
CA ARG A 85 -2.45 20.78 2.30
C ARG A 85 -1.29 19.88 2.73
N GLY A 86 -0.49 20.38 3.66
CA GLY A 86 0.58 19.62 4.31
C GLY A 86 1.98 20.01 3.87
N LEU A 87 2.94 19.14 4.18
CA LEU A 87 4.36 19.33 3.93
C LEU A 87 4.79 18.64 2.63
N THR A 88 5.63 19.29 1.84
CA THR A 88 6.27 18.64 0.68
C THR A 88 7.49 17.86 1.16
N VAL A 89 7.32 16.54 1.33
CA VAL A 89 8.39 15.65 1.84
C VAL A 89 9.37 15.28 0.74
N LEU A 90 8.89 15.20 -0.50
CA LEU A 90 9.70 14.91 -1.67
C LEU A 90 9.28 15.78 -2.83
N GLY A 91 10.25 16.35 -3.54
CA GLY A 91 10.04 17.09 -4.77
C GLY A 91 11.22 16.89 -5.69
N THR A 92 10.98 16.38 -6.90
CA THR A 92 12.04 16.29 -7.92
C THR A 92 12.39 17.67 -8.44
N LYS A 93 13.51 17.81 -9.16
CA LYS A 93 13.83 19.09 -9.81
C LYS A 93 12.80 19.37 -10.91
N PRO A 94 12.17 20.57 -10.95
CA PRO A 94 11.28 20.93 -12.03
C PRO A 94 11.97 20.84 -13.39
N LYS A 95 11.33 20.21 -14.38
CA LYS A 95 11.80 20.18 -15.77
C LYS A 95 10.88 21.02 -16.64
N ILE A 96 11.47 21.90 -17.45
CA ILE A 96 10.76 22.71 -18.44
C ILE A 96 10.51 21.85 -19.67
N LEU A 97 9.25 21.75 -20.14
CA LEU A 97 8.91 21.01 -21.36
C LEU A 97 9.15 21.84 -22.62
N PHE A 98 8.76 23.11 -22.56
CA PHE A 98 8.90 24.07 -23.66
C PHE A 98 8.84 25.51 -23.15
N CYS A 99 9.37 26.42 -23.95
CA CYS A 99 9.23 27.86 -23.83
C CYS A 99 8.62 28.37 -25.15
N ASP A 100 7.55 29.15 -25.09
CA ASP A 100 6.78 29.67 -26.24
C ASP A 100 6.34 28.58 -27.24
N LEU A 101 5.32 27.81 -26.88
CA LEU A 101 4.70 26.85 -27.78
C LEU A 101 3.56 27.51 -28.56
N LYS A 102 3.68 27.52 -29.90
CA LYS A 102 2.62 27.91 -30.84
C LYS A 102 2.03 26.67 -31.50
N LEU A 103 0.70 26.64 -31.57
CA LEU A 103 -0.04 25.54 -32.19
C LEU A 103 -1.08 26.08 -33.18
N GLU A 104 -1.06 25.56 -34.39
CA GLU A 104 -2.09 25.82 -35.41
C GLU A 104 -3.42 25.12 -35.04
N PRO A 105 -4.57 25.58 -35.58
CA PRO A 105 -5.86 24.95 -35.36
C PRO A 105 -5.85 23.45 -35.69
N GLY A 106 -6.14 22.58 -34.71
CA GLY A 106 -6.08 21.12 -34.86
C GLY A 106 -4.69 20.50 -34.70
N GLU A 107 -3.62 21.29 -34.54
CA GLU A 107 -2.28 20.78 -34.28
C GLU A 107 -2.17 20.25 -32.84
N SER A 108 -1.46 19.12 -32.69
CA SER A 108 -1.12 18.57 -31.38
C SER A 108 0.37 18.25 -31.29
N LYS A 109 0.99 18.59 -30.16
CA LYS A 109 2.37 18.23 -29.84
C LYS A 109 2.43 17.44 -28.54
N THR A 110 3.16 16.32 -28.57
CA THR A 110 3.32 15.44 -27.41
C THR A 110 4.76 15.49 -26.92
N TYR A 111 4.92 15.69 -25.61
CA TYR A 111 6.19 15.69 -24.89
C TYR A 111 6.24 14.50 -23.96
N ILE A 112 7.43 13.92 -23.79
CA ILE A 112 7.68 12.81 -22.88
C ILE A 112 8.49 13.36 -21.70
N TYR A 113 7.93 13.27 -20.50
CA TYR A 113 8.62 13.56 -19.25
C TYR A 113 9.09 12.25 -18.62
N GLU A 114 10.38 12.15 -18.34
CA GLU A 114 11.00 10.99 -17.72
C GLU A 114 11.77 11.41 -16.46
N GLU A 115 11.51 10.73 -15.33
CA GLU A 115 12.17 11.00 -14.06
C GLU A 115 12.18 9.76 -13.16
N SER A 116 13.31 9.48 -12.52
CA SER A 116 13.47 8.35 -11.59
C SER A 116 13.10 8.73 -10.16
N LEU A 117 12.25 7.93 -9.52
CA LEU A 117 11.92 8.13 -8.11
C LEU A 117 13.10 7.71 -7.22
N PRO A 118 13.42 8.46 -6.15
CA PRO A 118 14.36 8.01 -5.14
C PRO A 118 13.93 6.68 -4.51
N VAL A 119 14.89 5.79 -4.22
CA VAL A 119 14.64 4.49 -3.57
C VAL A 119 14.16 4.67 -2.12
N GLU A 120 14.61 5.73 -1.46
CA GLU A 120 14.26 6.09 -0.08
C GLU A 120 12.95 6.90 0.03
N ALA A 121 12.23 7.06 -1.08
CA ALA A 121 10.97 7.78 -1.09
C ALA A 121 9.92 7.10 -0.17
N PRO A 122 9.11 7.84 0.59
CA PRO A 122 8.07 7.26 1.44
C PRO A 122 6.97 6.58 0.58
N PRO A 123 6.29 5.53 1.04
CA PRO A 123 5.23 4.90 0.26
C PRO A 123 3.98 5.79 0.20
N SER A 124 3.14 5.56 -0.80
CA SER A 124 1.79 6.12 -0.81
C SER A 124 0.92 5.44 0.25
N PHE A 125 0.41 6.26 1.18
CA PHE A 125 -0.34 5.78 2.33
C PHE A 125 -1.42 6.79 2.73
N ARG A 126 -2.55 6.25 3.20
CA ARG A 126 -3.64 7.04 3.78
C ARG A 126 -4.04 6.39 5.10
N GLY A 127 -3.44 6.87 6.19
CA GLY A 127 -3.78 6.48 7.55
C GLY A 127 -4.68 7.49 8.25
N GLN A 128 -4.80 7.31 9.55
CA GLN A 128 -5.52 8.20 10.46
C GLN A 128 -4.62 9.33 10.98
N ALA A 129 -3.32 9.10 11.12
CA ALA A 129 -2.36 10.10 11.58
C ALA A 129 -1.72 10.86 10.42
N VAL A 130 -1.33 10.16 9.35
CA VAL A 130 -0.68 10.77 8.19
C VAL A 130 -1.21 10.28 6.86
N LYS A 131 -1.02 11.10 5.83
CA LYS A 131 -1.33 10.77 4.44
C LYS A 131 -0.19 11.21 3.53
N TYR A 132 0.45 10.26 2.86
CA TYR A 132 1.44 10.48 1.82
C TYR A 132 0.78 10.38 0.44
N SER A 133 0.77 11.48 -0.31
CA SER A 133 0.13 11.58 -1.62
C SER A 133 1.14 12.00 -2.69
N TYR A 134 1.33 11.16 -3.70
CA TYR A 134 2.17 11.45 -4.85
C TYR A 134 1.38 12.00 -6.02
N LYS A 135 1.91 13.03 -6.66
CA LYS A 135 1.33 13.65 -7.85
C LYS A 135 2.41 14.06 -8.84
N VAL A 136 2.13 13.87 -10.12
CA VAL A 136 2.81 14.59 -11.20
C VAL A 136 2.03 15.88 -11.42
N THR A 137 2.71 17.02 -11.33
CA THR A 137 2.09 18.32 -11.54
C THR A 137 2.73 19.03 -12.71
N ILE A 138 1.89 19.38 -13.67
CA ILE A 138 2.23 20.12 -14.88
C ILE A 138 1.68 21.53 -14.68
N GLY A 139 2.57 22.50 -14.60
CA GLY A 139 2.22 23.91 -14.61
C GLY A 139 2.39 24.48 -16.00
N THR A 140 1.42 25.26 -16.43
CA THR A 140 1.40 25.87 -17.76
C THR A 140 0.77 27.24 -17.67
N GLN A 141 1.26 28.16 -18.49
CA GLN A 141 0.80 29.53 -18.51
C GLN A 141 0.56 29.99 -19.94
N LYS A 142 -0.58 30.65 -20.15
CA LYS A 142 -0.87 31.44 -21.34
C LYS A 142 -0.53 32.91 -21.05
N LEU A 143 -0.13 33.64 -22.08
CA LEU A 143 0.25 35.04 -21.95
C LEU A 143 -0.89 35.85 -21.30
N ASN A 144 -0.57 36.65 -20.29
CA ASN A 144 -1.49 37.47 -19.49
C ASN A 144 -2.54 36.68 -18.66
N GLU A 145 -2.43 35.37 -18.56
CA GLU A 145 -3.28 34.54 -17.70
C GLU A 145 -2.47 33.97 -16.50
N PRO A 146 -3.13 33.68 -15.35
CA PRO A 146 -2.46 33.02 -14.23
C PRO A 146 -2.06 31.60 -14.59
N THR A 147 -1.04 31.06 -13.92
CA THR A 147 -0.60 29.68 -14.13
C THR A 147 -1.70 28.69 -13.77
N LYS A 148 -2.01 27.79 -14.71
CA LYS A 148 -2.91 26.66 -14.49
C LYS A 148 -2.09 25.41 -14.14
N LEU A 149 -2.55 24.65 -13.16
CA LEU A 149 -1.88 23.42 -12.70
C LEU A 149 -2.74 22.20 -13.02
N LEU A 150 -2.18 21.27 -13.77
CA LEU A 150 -2.75 19.96 -14.04
C LEU A 150 -2.05 18.91 -13.18
N ARG A 151 -2.83 18.13 -12.44
CA ARG A 151 -2.30 17.16 -11.47
C ARG A 151 -2.77 15.76 -11.81
N ILE A 152 -1.86 14.80 -11.80
CA ILE A 152 -2.18 13.38 -11.93
C ILE A 152 -1.66 12.64 -10.69
N PRO A 153 -2.55 12.10 -9.84
CA PRO A 153 -2.13 11.29 -8.72
C PRO A 153 -1.62 9.92 -9.21
N PHE A 154 -0.65 9.37 -8.49
CA PHE A 154 -0.23 7.99 -8.66
C PHE A 154 0.17 7.41 -7.30
N ARG A 155 0.37 6.10 -7.25
CA ARG A 155 0.70 5.37 -6.04
C ARG A 155 2.13 4.84 -6.12
N VAL A 156 2.87 4.99 -5.03
CA VAL A 156 4.23 4.48 -4.88
C VAL A 156 4.23 3.35 -3.85
N LEU A 157 4.80 2.21 -4.26
CA LEU A 157 5.14 1.09 -3.39
C LEU A 157 6.63 1.16 -3.06
N VAL A 158 7.01 0.75 -1.85
CA VAL A 158 8.40 0.79 -1.38
C VAL A 158 8.80 -0.58 -0.88
N LEU A 159 9.97 -1.04 -1.30
CA LEU A 159 10.61 -2.23 -0.76
C LEU A 159 11.87 -1.79 0.00
N TYR A 160 11.77 -1.74 1.33
CA TYR A 160 12.91 -1.37 2.17
C TYR A 160 14.01 -2.43 2.14
N GLY A 161 15.26 -1.98 2.19
CA GLY A 161 16.43 -2.86 2.16
C GLY A 161 16.76 -3.43 0.78
N LEU A 162 16.21 -2.87 -0.30
CA LEU A 162 16.49 -3.33 -1.67
C LEU A 162 17.97 -3.19 -2.03
N ASN A 163 18.62 -2.08 -1.64
CA ASN A 163 20.06 -1.86 -1.87
C ASN A 163 20.95 -2.82 -1.07
N ASP A 164 20.54 -3.21 0.14
CA ASP A 164 21.29 -4.18 0.94
C ASP A 164 21.08 -5.61 0.41
N LEU A 165 19.88 -5.91 -0.12
CA LEU A 165 19.54 -7.24 -0.60
C LEU A 165 20.09 -7.56 -1.99
N SER A 166 20.31 -6.55 -2.85
CA SER A 166 20.93 -6.76 -4.17
C SER A 166 22.33 -7.39 -4.05
N VAL A 167 23.05 -7.11 -2.96
CA VAL A 167 24.38 -7.67 -2.67
C VAL A 167 24.33 -9.20 -2.48
N TYR A 168 23.24 -9.74 -1.91
CA TYR A 168 23.11 -11.18 -1.67
C TYR A 168 22.65 -11.97 -2.91
N THR A 169 22.01 -11.31 -3.87
CA THR A 169 21.66 -11.90 -5.19
C THR A 169 22.82 -11.86 -6.18
N ASP A 170 23.85 -11.04 -5.95
CA ASP A 170 25.07 -11.00 -6.77
C ASP A 170 26.07 -12.13 -6.42
N ASN A 171 25.74 -12.98 -5.43
CA ASN A 171 26.46 -14.23 -5.18
C ASN A 171 26.11 -15.29 -6.23
N GLY A 172 26.46 -15.01 -7.48
CA GLY A 172 26.85 -15.98 -8.52
C GLY A 172 26.09 -17.30 -8.57
N GLU A 173 24.78 -17.28 -8.84
CA GLU A 173 24.21 -18.41 -9.57
C GLU A 173 24.82 -18.40 -10.97
N VAL A 174 25.91 -19.16 -11.14
CA VAL A 174 26.51 -19.47 -12.43
C VAL A 174 25.49 -20.28 -13.22
N THR A 175 24.55 -19.59 -13.85
CA THR A 175 23.72 -20.19 -14.88
C THR A 175 24.67 -20.68 -15.99
N PRO A 176 24.49 -21.90 -16.52
CA PRO A 176 25.38 -22.43 -17.55
C PRO A 176 25.28 -21.52 -18.78
N THR A 177 26.22 -20.58 -18.88
CA THR A 177 26.17 -19.54 -19.88
C THR A 177 26.66 -20.16 -21.18
N ASN A 178 25.74 -20.35 -22.13
CA ASN A 178 26.06 -20.96 -23.39
C ASN A 178 27.03 -20.06 -24.18
N PRO A 179 28.27 -20.49 -24.46
CA PRO A 179 29.30 -19.67 -25.09
C PRO A 179 29.01 -19.29 -26.56
N PHE A 180 27.96 -19.83 -27.16
CA PHE A 180 27.55 -19.54 -28.54
C PHE A 180 26.39 -18.52 -28.64
N LEU A 181 25.73 -18.19 -27.53
CA LEU A 181 24.71 -17.16 -27.49
C LEU A 181 25.34 -15.86 -27.00
N LYS A 182 25.35 -14.81 -27.83
CA LYS A 182 25.65 -13.46 -27.38
C LYS A 182 24.55 -13.06 -26.38
N THR A 183 24.83 -13.19 -25.09
CA THR A 183 23.92 -12.71 -24.05
C THR A 183 23.88 -11.19 -24.17
N GLN A 184 22.84 -10.64 -24.79
CA GLN A 184 22.43 -9.28 -24.49
C GLN A 184 21.99 -9.33 -23.02
N GLN A 185 22.92 -9.08 -22.09
CA GLN A 185 22.59 -8.81 -20.71
C GLN A 185 21.74 -7.54 -20.74
N LYS A 186 20.43 -7.70 -20.81
CA LYS A 186 19.50 -6.63 -20.54
C LYS A 186 19.74 -6.27 -19.09
N GLU A 187 20.22 -5.06 -18.81
CA GLU A 187 20.40 -4.60 -17.44
C GLU A 187 19.08 -4.85 -16.69
N ASN A 188 19.15 -5.64 -15.62
CA ASN A 188 17.97 -5.97 -14.83
C ASN A 188 17.39 -4.66 -14.30
N THR A 189 16.12 -4.38 -14.60
CA THR A 189 15.49 -3.18 -14.09
C THR A 189 15.37 -3.28 -12.57
N VAL A 190 15.31 -2.14 -11.87
CA VAL A 190 15.09 -2.11 -10.41
C VAL A 190 13.87 -2.95 -10.01
N LEU A 191 12.85 -2.97 -10.88
CA LEU A 191 11.67 -3.79 -10.71
C LEU A 191 11.99 -5.30 -10.75
N ASP A 192 12.81 -5.76 -11.70
CA ASP A 192 13.18 -7.18 -11.83
C ASP A 192 13.92 -7.67 -10.58
N ILE A 193 14.88 -6.87 -10.10
CA ILE A 193 15.64 -7.15 -8.87
C ILE A 193 14.68 -7.19 -7.67
N ALA A 194 13.78 -6.21 -7.55
CA ALA A 194 12.79 -6.17 -6.48
C ALA A 194 11.89 -7.41 -6.49
N MET A 195 11.42 -7.83 -7.67
CA MET A 195 10.55 -8.99 -7.81
C MET A 195 11.27 -10.30 -7.46
N GLN A 196 12.53 -10.45 -7.85
CA GLN A 196 13.35 -11.61 -7.47
C GLN A 196 13.56 -11.67 -5.96
N VAL A 197 13.92 -10.55 -5.33
CA VAL A 197 14.07 -10.44 -3.87
C VAL A 197 12.76 -10.80 -3.17
N LEU A 198 11.64 -10.23 -3.62
CA LEU A 198 10.32 -10.52 -3.07
C LEU A 198 9.94 -11.99 -3.20
N ALA A 199 10.23 -12.62 -4.35
CA ALA A 199 10.01 -14.04 -4.55
C ALA A 199 10.81 -14.87 -3.53
N THR A 200 12.09 -14.56 -3.34
CA THR A 200 12.96 -15.26 -2.38
C THR A 200 12.48 -15.11 -0.93
N ILE A 201 12.11 -13.90 -0.50
CA ILE A 201 11.65 -13.65 0.88
C ILE A 201 10.34 -14.39 1.17
N THR A 202 9.41 -14.40 0.20
CA THR A 202 8.03 -14.89 0.41
C THR A 202 7.82 -16.36 0.02
N ALA A 203 8.80 -16.99 -0.65
CA ALA A 203 8.81 -18.41 -0.96
C ALA A 203 9.20 -19.29 0.23
N ARG A 204 9.91 -18.74 1.24
CA ARG A 204 10.32 -19.48 2.43
C ARG A 204 9.10 -19.96 3.22
N LYS A 205 8.82 -21.26 3.12
CA LYS A 205 7.79 -21.93 3.92
C LYS A 205 8.44 -22.61 5.11
N ALA A 206 8.20 -22.09 6.30
CA ALA A 206 8.58 -22.70 7.55
C ALA A 206 7.32 -22.79 8.42
N PRO A 207 6.80 -23.98 8.71
CA PRO A 207 5.60 -24.12 9.54
C PRO A 207 5.90 -23.66 10.96
N HIS A 208 5.23 -22.59 11.38
CA HIS A 208 5.26 -22.09 12.74
C HIS A 208 4.03 -22.59 13.47
N SER A 209 4.24 -23.24 14.61
CA SER A 209 3.17 -23.79 15.44
C SER A 209 3.08 -23.01 16.75
N TYR A 210 1.90 -22.49 17.04
CA TYR A 210 1.60 -21.70 18.24
C TYR A 210 0.59 -22.46 19.07
N ASN A 211 0.92 -22.70 20.34
CA ASN A 211 -0.01 -23.26 21.29
C ASN A 211 -0.80 -22.11 21.93
N ILE A 212 -2.11 -22.10 21.70
CA ILE A 212 -3.04 -21.11 22.23
C ILE A 212 -3.64 -21.68 23.51
N THR A 213 -3.45 -20.97 24.61
CA THR A 213 -3.84 -21.42 25.95
C THR A 213 -4.57 -20.29 26.68
N ASN A 214 -5.58 -20.65 27.46
CA ASN A 214 -6.30 -19.79 28.40
C ASN A 214 -5.96 -20.21 29.84
N ALA A 215 -6.40 -19.47 30.86
CA ALA A 215 -6.26 -19.80 32.27
C ALA A 215 -6.78 -21.20 32.63
N ARG A 216 -7.78 -21.71 31.89
CA ARG A 216 -8.34 -23.07 32.07
C ARG A 216 -7.59 -24.18 31.32
N GLY A 217 -6.61 -23.84 30.48
CA GLY A 217 -5.79 -24.80 29.75
C GLY A 217 -5.68 -24.52 28.25
N LYS A 218 -5.37 -25.55 27.47
CA LYS A 218 -5.09 -25.43 26.04
C LYS A 218 -6.38 -25.34 25.23
N VAL A 219 -6.48 -24.34 24.37
CA VAL A 219 -7.65 -24.12 23.50
C VAL A 219 -7.41 -24.76 22.14
N ALA A 220 -6.31 -24.39 21.48
CA ALA A 220 -5.99 -24.86 20.14
C ALA A 220 -4.50 -24.78 19.86
N LYS A 221 -4.04 -25.47 18.82
CA LYS A 221 -2.75 -25.24 18.18
C LYS A 221 -2.98 -24.58 16.83
N PHE A 222 -2.43 -23.40 16.61
CA PHE A 222 -2.46 -22.70 15.33
C PHE A 222 -1.18 -22.96 14.55
N ILE A 223 -1.29 -23.26 13.26
CA ILE A 223 -0.16 -23.54 12.37
C ILE A 223 -0.21 -22.56 11.20
N LEU A 224 0.89 -21.84 11.01
CA LEU A 224 1.07 -20.90 9.90
C LEU A 224 2.31 -21.27 9.09
N PHE A 225 2.17 -21.40 7.77
CA PHE A 225 3.26 -21.92 6.93
C PHE A 225 4.33 -20.88 6.56
N LYS A 226 4.03 -19.59 6.72
CA LYS A 226 4.98 -18.48 6.52
C LYS A 226 4.51 -17.26 7.29
N GLN A 227 5.42 -16.35 7.65
CA GLN A 227 5.09 -15.09 8.32
C GLN A 227 5.24 -13.87 7.40
N ALA A 228 5.75 -14.08 6.18
CA ALA A 228 6.00 -13.07 5.17
C ALA A 228 5.08 -13.30 3.96
N TYR A 229 4.25 -12.30 3.67
CA TYR A 229 3.25 -12.35 2.60
C TYR A 229 3.42 -11.15 1.66
N LYS A 230 2.98 -11.28 0.41
CA LYS A 230 2.89 -10.16 -0.54
C LYS A 230 1.45 -9.68 -0.62
N LEU A 231 1.25 -8.43 -1.03
CA LEU A 231 -0.07 -7.96 -1.40
C LEU A 231 -0.69 -8.86 -2.48
N GLY A 232 -1.95 -9.25 -2.30
CA GLY A 232 -2.67 -10.16 -3.19
C GLY A 232 -2.48 -11.65 -2.91
N GLU A 233 -1.68 -12.03 -1.91
CA GLU A 233 -1.60 -13.42 -1.46
C GLU A 233 -2.65 -13.75 -0.39
N ASP A 234 -2.99 -15.04 -0.29
CA ASP A 234 -3.86 -15.55 0.77
C ASP A 234 -3.04 -16.08 1.95
N ILE A 235 -3.41 -15.65 3.15
CA ILE A 235 -2.88 -16.16 4.40
C ILE A 235 -3.66 -17.42 4.77
N ILE A 236 -3.00 -18.57 4.63
CA ILE A 236 -3.58 -19.87 4.97
C ILE A 236 -3.00 -20.35 6.30
N GLY A 237 -3.90 -20.68 7.23
CA GLY A 237 -3.56 -21.22 8.54
C GLY A 237 -4.45 -22.40 8.92
N ILE A 238 -3.98 -23.22 9.86
CA ILE A 238 -4.69 -24.41 10.33
C ILE A 238 -4.85 -24.31 11.84
N PHE A 239 -6.07 -24.55 12.33
CA PHE A 239 -6.35 -24.81 13.73
C PHE A 239 -6.47 -26.30 13.98
N ASP A 240 -5.75 -26.78 14.98
CA ASP A 240 -5.86 -28.14 15.51
C ASP A 240 -6.39 -28.07 16.95
N PHE A 241 -7.58 -28.60 17.16
CA PHE A 241 -8.28 -28.63 18.45
C PHE A 241 -8.20 -30.01 19.12
N LYS A 242 -7.56 -31.02 18.52
CA LYS A 242 -7.51 -32.41 19.05
C LYS A 242 -6.98 -32.50 20.47
N ASP A 243 -5.94 -31.72 20.78
CA ASP A 243 -5.30 -31.68 22.09
C ASP A 243 -5.82 -30.53 22.97
N GLY A 244 -6.98 -29.95 22.65
CA GLY A 244 -7.58 -28.84 23.39
C GLY A 244 -8.29 -29.33 24.64
N THR A 245 -7.88 -28.86 25.82
CA THR A 245 -8.60 -29.12 27.08
C THR A 245 -9.82 -28.22 27.25
N VAL A 246 -9.80 -27.05 26.60
CA VAL A 246 -10.90 -26.07 26.64
C VAL A 246 -11.61 -26.07 25.28
N GLN A 247 -12.92 -26.27 25.29
CA GLN A 247 -13.71 -26.29 24.07
C GLN A 247 -13.88 -24.89 23.49
N CYS A 248 -13.47 -24.72 22.23
CA CYS A 248 -13.70 -23.50 21.47
C CYS A 248 -15.04 -23.61 20.74
N VAL A 249 -15.95 -22.68 21.02
CA VAL A 249 -17.27 -22.62 20.37
C VAL A 249 -17.15 -21.98 19.01
N GLN A 250 -16.42 -20.86 18.96
CA GLN A 250 -16.27 -20.04 17.77
C GLN A 250 -14.94 -19.33 17.82
N TYR A 251 -14.32 -19.14 16.67
CA TYR A 251 -13.17 -18.26 16.56
C TYR A 251 -13.38 -17.27 15.42
N SER A 252 -12.66 -16.15 15.47
CA SER A 252 -12.55 -15.24 14.33
C SER A 252 -11.14 -14.72 14.21
N VAL A 253 -10.72 -14.49 12.97
CA VAL A 253 -9.39 -14.01 12.62
C VAL A 253 -9.55 -12.81 11.70
N THR A 254 -8.99 -11.68 12.11
CA THR A 254 -9.06 -10.43 11.36
C THR A 254 -7.67 -9.97 10.97
N LEU A 255 -7.49 -9.69 9.68
CA LEU A 255 -6.29 -9.02 9.20
C LEU A 255 -6.36 -7.54 9.56
N GLN A 256 -5.43 -7.08 10.39
CA GLN A 256 -5.37 -5.72 10.89
C GLN A 256 -4.04 -5.06 10.55
N SER A 257 -4.09 -3.77 10.29
CA SER A 257 -2.91 -2.93 10.22
C SER A 257 -2.84 -1.96 11.39
N GLU A 258 -1.65 -1.81 11.94
CA GLU A 258 -1.33 -0.99 13.10
C GLU A 258 -0.50 0.22 12.66
N GLU A 259 -1.09 1.41 12.76
CA GLU A 259 -0.41 2.69 12.54
C GLU A 259 0.03 3.25 13.89
N GLN A 260 1.33 3.15 14.17
CA GLN A 260 1.95 3.66 15.39
C GLN A 260 2.69 4.97 15.09
N ILE A 261 2.39 6.02 15.85
CA ILE A 261 3.06 7.32 15.73
C ILE A 261 4.37 7.28 16.54
N SER A 262 5.45 7.80 15.97
CA SER A 262 6.74 7.99 16.64
C SER A 262 6.57 8.83 17.90
N GLU A 263 7.30 8.49 18.98
CA GLU A 263 7.11 9.12 20.29
C GLU A 263 7.33 10.64 20.27
N GLU A 264 8.31 11.11 19.51
CA GLU A 264 8.62 12.53 19.32
C GLU A 264 7.50 13.30 18.60
N CYS A 265 6.76 12.59 17.75
CA CYS A 265 5.68 13.16 16.95
C CYS A 265 4.29 13.04 17.61
N ARG A 266 4.19 12.38 18.79
CA ARG A 266 2.89 12.20 19.47
C ARG A 266 2.45 13.50 20.13
N LYS A 267 1.18 13.84 19.93
CA LYS A 267 0.57 14.99 20.62
C LYS A 267 0.21 14.66 22.07
N LYS A 268 -0.08 13.39 22.38
CA LYS A 268 -0.36 12.91 23.74
C LYS A 268 0.51 11.68 24.05
N PRO A 269 1.09 11.56 25.26
CA PRO A 269 1.96 10.43 25.60
C PRO A 269 1.23 9.08 25.56
N ASN A 270 -0.03 9.02 26.04
CA ASN A 270 -0.86 7.81 26.04
C ASN A 270 -1.67 7.62 24.76
N GLN A 271 -1.21 8.14 23.63
CA GLN A 271 -1.91 7.98 22.37
C GLN A 271 -1.70 6.56 21.82
N GLY A 272 -2.78 5.79 21.80
CA GLY A 272 -2.77 4.42 21.31
C GLY A 272 -2.52 4.31 19.80
N THR A 273 -2.12 3.11 19.38
CA THR A 273 -1.96 2.72 17.98
C THR A 273 -3.30 2.77 17.25
N ALA A 274 -3.33 3.35 16.06
CA ALA A 274 -4.53 3.34 15.24
C ALA A 274 -4.63 2.00 14.49
N ILE A 275 -5.74 1.28 14.68
CA ILE A 275 -5.97 -0.04 14.09
C ILE A 275 -6.97 0.10 12.95
N THR A 276 -6.65 -0.48 11.80
CA THR A 276 -7.56 -0.62 10.65
C THR A 276 -7.74 -2.09 10.32
N SER A 277 -9.00 -2.56 10.31
CA SER A 277 -9.36 -3.93 9.97
C SER A 277 -9.71 -4.04 8.48
N TYR A 278 -9.23 -5.10 7.81
CA TYR A 278 -9.45 -5.31 6.37
C TYR A 278 -10.42 -6.45 6.09
N VAL A 279 -10.04 -7.67 6.46
CA VAL A 279 -10.82 -8.88 6.20
C VAL A 279 -10.95 -9.67 7.50
N ARG A 280 -12.17 -10.14 7.78
CA ARG A 280 -12.50 -10.97 8.94
C ARG A 280 -13.00 -12.32 8.46
N HIS A 281 -12.38 -13.39 8.95
CA HIS A 281 -12.85 -14.77 8.82
C HIS A 281 -13.41 -15.23 10.16
N GLN A 282 -14.51 -15.97 10.17
CA GLN A 282 -15.16 -16.45 11.38
C GLN A 282 -15.79 -17.81 11.14
N GLU A 283 -15.65 -18.71 12.12
CA GLU A 283 -16.20 -20.05 12.04
C GLU A 283 -16.60 -20.56 13.43
N THR A 284 -17.69 -21.33 13.47
CA THR A 284 -18.14 -22.05 14.65
C THR A 284 -17.48 -23.43 14.65
N CYS A 285 -16.67 -23.71 15.67
CA CYS A 285 -15.75 -24.86 15.71
C CYS A 285 -16.05 -25.85 16.84
N LEU A 286 -17.28 -25.84 17.37
CA LEU A 286 -17.64 -26.74 18.46
C LEU A 286 -17.58 -28.20 18.01
N HIS A 287 -16.84 -29.04 18.75
CA HIS A 287 -16.54 -30.45 18.42
C HIS A 287 -15.78 -30.64 17.10
N THR A 288 -15.23 -29.59 16.51
CA THR A 288 -14.40 -29.68 15.32
C THR A 288 -12.96 -30.03 15.71
N GLU A 289 -12.39 -31.10 15.15
CA GLU A 289 -10.99 -31.45 15.42
C GLU A 289 -10.00 -30.52 14.72
N LYS A 290 -10.31 -30.11 13.49
CA LYS A 290 -9.45 -29.26 12.65
C LYS A 290 -10.27 -28.30 11.81
N SER A 291 -9.76 -27.09 11.67
CA SER A 291 -10.35 -26.04 10.86
C SER A 291 -9.25 -25.28 10.10
N TYR A 292 -9.63 -24.62 9.01
CA TYR A 292 -8.72 -23.95 8.10
C TYR A 292 -9.18 -22.52 7.85
N ILE A 293 -8.24 -21.58 7.85
CA ILE A 293 -8.52 -20.19 7.49
C ILE A 293 -7.86 -19.86 6.15
N SER A 294 -8.53 -19.00 5.38
CA SER A 294 -7.93 -18.32 4.24
C SER A 294 -8.30 -16.84 4.31
N ILE A 295 -7.30 -15.98 4.47
CA ILE A 295 -7.49 -14.53 4.59
C ILE A 295 -6.75 -13.83 3.44
N PRO A 296 -7.47 -13.27 2.45
CA PRO A 296 -6.85 -12.58 1.32
C PRO A 296 -6.24 -11.25 1.75
N VAL A 297 -4.97 -11.02 1.39
CA VAL A 297 -4.30 -9.73 1.58
C VAL A 297 -4.67 -8.78 0.43
N PRO A 298 -5.33 -7.63 0.69
CA PRO A 298 -5.78 -6.75 -0.39
C PRO A 298 -4.63 -6.13 -1.20
N LEU A 299 -4.72 -6.15 -2.53
CA LEU A 299 -3.76 -5.47 -3.44
C LEU A 299 -3.76 -3.94 -3.28
N THR A 300 -4.87 -3.38 -2.79
CA THR A 300 -5.04 -1.95 -2.54
C THR A 300 -4.44 -1.48 -1.22
N ALA A 301 -4.10 -2.38 -0.30
CA ALA A 301 -3.52 -2.03 0.99
C ALA A 301 -2.04 -1.64 0.88
N THR A 302 -1.56 -0.81 1.80
CA THR A 302 -0.14 -0.39 1.82
C THR A 302 0.67 -1.37 2.67
N PRO A 303 1.81 -1.89 2.17
CA PRO A 303 2.69 -2.78 2.92
C PRO A 303 3.21 -2.16 4.23
N GLY A 304 3.86 -2.96 5.06
CA GLY A 304 4.53 -2.42 6.25
C GLY A 304 5.63 -1.43 5.88
N PHE A 305 5.70 -0.30 6.58
CA PHE A 305 6.71 0.73 6.34
C PHE A 305 7.02 1.52 7.60
N ILE A 306 8.16 2.21 7.59
CA ILE A 306 8.61 3.05 8.69
C ILE A 306 9.02 4.42 8.12
N THR A 307 8.56 5.49 8.75
CA THR A 307 8.96 6.88 8.51
C THR A 307 9.21 7.55 9.86
N ASP A 308 9.79 8.75 9.85
CA ASP A 308 10.06 9.52 11.08
C ASP A 308 8.80 9.82 11.90
N ILE A 309 7.64 9.90 11.23
CA ILE A 309 6.36 10.25 11.86
C ILE A 309 5.57 9.00 12.28
N VAL A 310 5.48 7.99 11.41
CA VAL A 310 4.67 6.79 11.66
C VAL A 310 5.35 5.50 11.21
N CYS A 311 4.99 4.42 11.90
CA CYS A 311 5.32 3.04 11.59
C CYS A 311 4.03 2.26 11.34
N GLN A 312 3.90 1.69 10.14
CA GLN A 312 2.78 0.85 9.74
C GLN A 312 3.20 -0.62 9.85
N ARG A 313 2.48 -1.40 10.67
CA ARG A 313 2.71 -2.84 10.89
C ARG A 313 1.45 -3.64 10.60
N TRP A 314 1.59 -4.95 10.48
CA TRP A 314 0.49 -5.86 10.20
C TRP A 314 0.42 -6.98 11.24
N ARG A 315 -0.81 -7.36 11.60
CA ARG A 315 -1.08 -8.47 12.52
C ARG A 315 -2.33 -9.23 12.11
N LEU A 316 -2.37 -10.50 12.52
CA LEU A 316 -3.59 -11.29 12.60
C LEU A 316 -4.12 -11.15 14.02
N HIS A 317 -5.34 -10.64 14.14
CA HIS A 317 -6.06 -10.50 15.39
C HIS A 317 -7.06 -11.64 15.53
N PHE A 318 -6.86 -12.47 16.55
CA PHE A 318 -7.69 -13.63 16.83
C PHE A 318 -8.58 -13.35 18.03
N GLU A 319 -9.86 -13.66 17.89
CA GLU A 319 -10.84 -13.67 18.98
C GLU A 319 -11.39 -15.09 19.09
N PHE A 320 -11.27 -15.72 20.26
CA PHE A 320 -11.83 -17.04 20.53
C PHE A 320 -12.91 -16.92 21.58
N ILE A 321 -14.02 -17.62 21.34
CA ILE A 321 -15.12 -17.80 22.28
C ILE A 321 -15.00 -19.23 22.80
N THR A 322 -14.63 -19.35 24.07
CA THR A 322 -14.39 -20.62 24.75
C THR A 322 -15.45 -20.87 25.80
N THR A 323 -15.71 -22.14 26.13
CA THR A 323 -16.62 -22.46 27.23
C THR A 323 -15.94 -22.30 28.58
N CYS A 324 -16.73 -21.88 29.57
CA CYS A 324 -16.31 -21.87 30.98
C CYS A 324 -16.41 -23.26 31.61
N GLU A 325 -17.35 -24.06 31.11
CA GLU A 325 -17.68 -25.40 31.59
C GLU A 325 -17.64 -26.40 30.43
N PRO A 326 -17.25 -27.67 30.66
CA PRO A 326 -17.27 -28.69 29.62
C PRO A 326 -18.70 -28.95 29.16
N ILE A 327 -18.94 -28.90 27.84
CA ILE A 327 -20.25 -29.23 27.28
C ILE A 327 -20.46 -30.73 27.41
N ARG A 328 -21.61 -31.13 27.98
CA ARG A 328 -21.99 -32.53 28.08
C ARG A 328 -22.12 -33.13 26.67
N GLU A 329 -21.33 -34.17 26.42
CA GLU A 329 -21.47 -34.99 25.21
C GLU A 329 -22.84 -35.70 25.21
N PRO A 330 -23.42 -35.99 24.02
CA PRO A 330 -24.62 -36.82 23.95
C PRO A 330 -24.36 -38.17 24.61
N GLU A 331 -25.26 -38.59 25.50
CA GLU A 331 -25.24 -39.95 26.04
C GLU A 331 -25.29 -40.94 24.86
N LYS A 332 -24.34 -41.90 24.83
CA LYS A 332 -24.34 -42.93 23.79
C LYS A 332 -25.66 -43.72 23.88
N PRO A 333 -26.40 -43.89 22.78
CA PRO A 333 -27.68 -44.60 22.82
C PRO A 333 -27.43 -46.04 23.31
N THR A 334 -28.12 -46.42 24.38
CA THR A 334 -28.03 -47.76 24.99
C THR A 334 -28.69 -48.85 24.13
N LYS A 335 -29.39 -48.46 23.05
CA LYS A 335 -30.12 -49.36 22.14
C LYS A 335 -29.78 -49.02 20.68
N PRO A 336 -29.63 -50.03 19.80
CA PRO A 336 -29.24 -49.83 18.39
C PRO A 336 -30.29 -49.10 17.53
N ASP A 337 -31.54 -49.00 17.98
CA ASP A 337 -32.65 -48.40 17.20
C ASP A 337 -32.91 -46.91 17.49
N GLN A 338 -32.14 -46.26 18.36
CA GLN A 338 -32.34 -44.84 18.70
C GLN A 338 -31.23 -43.96 18.12
N SER A 339 -31.50 -43.29 17.00
CA SER A 339 -30.68 -42.17 16.55
C SER A 339 -30.96 -40.96 17.44
N THR A 340 -29.97 -40.58 18.24
CA THR A 340 -30.08 -39.39 19.10
C THR A 340 -29.41 -38.23 18.38
N THR A 341 -30.21 -37.32 17.80
CA THR A 341 -29.67 -36.09 17.21
C THR A 341 -29.25 -35.16 18.34
N TRP A 342 -27.95 -34.88 18.47
CA TRP A 342 -27.47 -33.93 19.47
C TRP A 342 -28.06 -32.54 19.21
N ARG A 343 -28.65 -31.95 20.25
CA ARG A 343 -29.11 -30.57 20.25
C ARG A 343 -28.23 -29.77 21.19
N GLY A 344 -27.62 -28.71 20.67
CA GLY A 344 -26.80 -27.83 21.47
C GLY A 344 -27.59 -27.14 22.59
N PRO A 345 -26.94 -26.77 23.70
CA PRO A 345 -27.58 -26.02 24.78
C PRO A 345 -28.18 -24.71 24.26
N ALA A 346 -29.34 -24.31 24.78
CA ALA A 346 -29.96 -23.02 24.45
C ALA A 346 -29.15 -21.82 24.98
N THR A 347 -28.39 -22.04 26.05
CA THR A 347 -27.49 -21.05 26.65
C THR A 347 -26.17 -21.72 26.99
N LEU A 348 -25.08 -20.99 26.82
CA LEU A 348 -23.74 -21.48 27.06
C LEU A 348 -22.95 -20.42 27.84
N ASN A 349 -22.30 -20.84 28.92
CA ASN A 349 -21.41 -19.97 29.67
C ASN A 349 -20.07 -19.86 28.92
N VAL A 350 -19.77 -18.68 28.38
CA VAL A 350 -18.63 -18.45 27.49
C VAL A 350 -17.73 -17.33 27.97
N GLU A 351 -16.46 -17.42 27.60
CA GLU A 351 -15.45 -16.39 27.78
C GLU A 351 -14.78 -16.08 26.45
N THR A 352 -14.53 -14.80 26.21
CA THR A 352 -13.78 -14.34 25.03
C THR A 352 -12.33 -14.11 25.40
N MET A 353 -11.42 -14.67 24.60
CA MET A 353 -9.99 -14.39 24.68
C MET A 353 -9.46 -13.84 23.36
N VAL A 354 -8.42 -13.02 23.45
CA VAL A 354 -7.77 -12.37 22.31
C VAL A 354 -6.33 -12.86 22.20
N TRP A 355 -5.88 -13.08 20.98
CA TRP A 355 -4.47 -13.34 20.67
C TRP A 355 -4.07 -12.59 19.41
N ASP A 356 -2.89 -11.97 19.41
CA ASP A 356 -2.38 -11.22 18.28
C ASP A 356 -1.09 -11.87 17.76
N LEU A 357 -1.02 -12.09 16.44
CA LEU A 357 0.18 -12.60 15.77
C LEU A 357 0.70 -11.57 14.75
N PRO A 358 1.89 -10.98 14.97
CA PRO A 358 2.48 -10.07 13.99
C PRO A 358 2.91 -10.82 12.73
N ILE A 359 2.66 -10.22 11.57
CA ILE A 359 3.07 -10.73 10.27
C ILE A 359 3.72 -9.62 9.45
N LYS A 360 4.51 -9.99 8.43
CA LYS A 360 5.14 -9.06 7.51
C LYS A 360 4.41 -9.10 6.17
N ILE A 361 3.98 -7.94 5.69
CA ILE A 361 3.38 -7.79 4.36
C ILE A 361 4.29 -6.90 3.52
N PHE A 362 4.68 -7.43 2.37
CA PHE A 362 5.56 -6.82 1.40
C PHE A 362 4.79 -6.33 0.17
N PRO A 363 5.32 -5.35 -0.59
CA PRO A 363 4.74 -4.96 -1.86
C PRO A 363 4.67 -6.13 -2.84
N SER A 364 3.81 -5.97 -3.85
CA SER A 364 3.68 -6.89 -4.99
C SER A 364 4.09 -6.19 -6.27
N ASN A 365 3.97 -6.86 -7.41
CA ASN A 365 4.25 -6.28 -8.70
C ASN A 365 3.37 -5.04 -8.94
N PRO A 366 3.94 -3.85 -9.20
CA PRO A 366 3.16 -2.63 -9.47
C PRO A 366 2.17 -2.77 -10.63
N LEU A 367 2.43 -3.65 -11.61
CA LEU A 367 1.49 -3.94 -12.70
C LEU A 367 0.20 -4.58 -12.17
N HIS A 368 0.32 -5.53 -11.24
CA HIS A 368 -0.84 -6.19 -10.62
C HIS A 368 -1.58 -5.23 -9.68
N ALA A 369 -0.85 -4.36 -8.97
CA ALA A 369 -1.48 -3.33 -8.16
C ALA A 369 -2.22 -2.28 -9.01
N SER A 370 -1.69 -1.97 -10.20
CA SER A 370 -2.28 -0.99 -11.12
C SER A 370 -3.61 -1.48 -11.70
N SER A 371 -3.77 -2.78 -11.96
CA SER A 371 -5.01 -3.32 -12.56
C SER A 371 -6.25 -3.22 -11.63
N VAL A 372 -6.04 -3.14 -10.32
CA VAL A 372 -7.11 -3.04 -9.31
C VAL A 372 -7.32 -1.59 -8.83
N THR A 373 -6.45 -0.67 -9.26
CA THR A 373 -6.44 0.70 -8.75
C THR A 373 -7.45 1.60 -9.48
N LEU A 374 -8.26 2.36 -8.72
CA LEU A 374 -9.25 3.31 -9.26
C LEU A 374 -8.67 4.70 -9.61
N ILE A 375 -7.35 4.86 -9.54
CA ILE A 375 -6.66 6.12 -9.84
C ILE A 375 -6.68 6.34 -11.35
N LYS A 376 -7.24 7.47 -11.79
CA LYS A 376 -7.20 7.91 -13.18
C LYS A 376 -5.77 8.21 -13.59
N THR A 377 -5.30 7.57 -14.65
CA THR A 377 -3.98 7.80 -15.22
C THR A 377 -3.96 8.93 -16.26
N THR A 378 -5.14 9.42 -16.66
CA THR A 378 -5.30 10.54 -17.58
C THR A 378 -6.01 11.71 -16.92
N ASN A 379 -5.57 12.91 -17.26
CA ASN A 379 -6.24 14.15 -16.85
C ASN A 379 -6.00 15.22 -17.92
N SER A 380 -6.99 16.10 -18.14
CA SER A 380 -6.86 17.23 -19.06
C SER A 380 -7.33 18.53 -18.45
N ILE A 381 -6.75 19.63 -18.92
CA ILE A 381 -7.14 20.99 -18.56
C ILE A 381 -7.24 21.84 -19.83
N ARG A 382 -8.26 22.70 -19.88
CA ARG A 382 -8.41 23.68 -20.96
C ARG A 382 -7.84 25.02 -20.51
N ILE A 383 -6.97 25.56 -21.36
CA ILE A 383 -6.27 26.81 -21.13
C ILE A 383 -6.95 27.91 -21.91
#